data_AF-G2XF03-F1
#
_entry.id   AF-G2XF03-F1
#
_cell.length_a   1.000
_cell.length_b   1.000
_cell.length_c   1.000
_cell.angle_alpha   90.00
_cell.angle_beta   90.00
_cell.angle_gamma   90.00
#
_symmetry.space_group_name_H-M   'P 1'
#
loop_
_entity.id
_entity.type
_entity.pdbx_description
1 polymer ?
#
loop_
_entity_poly.entity_id
_entity_poly.type
_entity_poly.pdbx_seq_one_letter_code
_entity_poly.pdbx_strand_id
1 'polypeptide(L)'
;MTFEDLYTHGQQITLVSVEDHVFPRWHYRRILTAGDAAHKAHTISAHGGNGAMKTSAVLVNALRRKLKDTSHDAKLTESDISDIFAEAQEARFGRAIAAIVVDYFFPRYGQRMIFSLIVKTTAGAPTIDDIPVLTRHV
;
A
#
# COMPACT_ATOMS: atom_id res chain seq x y z
N MET A 1 -41.49 -12.70 9.73
CA MET A 1 -40.08 -13.01 9.99
C MET A 1 -39.89 -14.49 9.76
N THR A 2 -39.43 -14.84 8.57
CA THR A 2 -39.06 -16.19 8.14
C THR A 2 -37.55 -16.40 8.31
N PHE A 3 -37.06 -17.64 8.17
CA PHE A 3 -35.63 -17.91 8.13
C PHE A 3 -34.95 -17.21 6.93
N GLU A 4 -35.69 -17.06 5.84
CA GLU A 4 -35.28 -16.28 4.67
C GLU A 4 -35.08 -14.81 5.01
N ASP A 5 -36.00 -14.19 5.79
CA ASP A 5 -35.85 -12.80 6.24
C ASP A 5 -34.57 -12.59 7.07
N LEU A 6 -34.22 -13.55 7.94
CA LEU A 6 -32.97 -13.53 8.72
C LEU A 6 -31.72 -13.68 7.86
N TYR A 7 -31.77 -14.52 6.83
CA TYR A 7 -30.63 -14.76 5.95
C TYR A 7 -30.40 -13.60 4.97
N THR A 8 -31.48 -13.00 4.46
CA THR A 8 -31.42 -11.86 3.51
C THR A 8 -31.15 -10.52 4.19
N HIS A 9 -31.52 -10.35 5.45
CA HIS A 9 -31.34 -9.09 6.20
C HIS A 9 -30.35 -9.21 7.36
N GLY A 10 -29.68 -10.35 7.50
CA GLY A 10 -28.68 -10.59 8.52
C GLY A 10 -27.44 -9.71 8.32
N GLN A 11 -27.16 -8.84 9.28
CA GLN A 11 -25.89 -8.11 9.31
C GLN A 11 -24.82 -8.97 9.97
N GLN A 12 -23.85 -9.44 9.18
CA GLN A 12 -22.70 -10.14 9.72
C GLN A 12 -21.66 -9.12 10.20
N ILE A 13 -21.57 -8.96 11.51
CA ILE A 13 -20.55 -8.11 12.16
C ILE A 13 -19.47 -9.05 12.69
N THR A 14 -18.24 -8.87 12.20
CA THR A 14 -17.08 -9.58 12.73
C THR A 14 -16.11 -8.60 13.36
N LEU A 15 -15.59 -8.95 14.54
CA LEU A 15 -14.51 -8.19 15.16
C LEU A 15 -13.20 -8.60 14.50
N VAL A 16 -12.51 -7.65 13.88
CA VAL A 16 -11.18 -7.86 13.31
C VAL A 16 -10.16 -7.36 14.31
N SER A 17 -9.12 -8.17 14.59
CA SER A 17 -7.99 -7.73 15.41
C SER A 17 -7.31 -6.53 14.74
N VAL A 18 -7.26 -5.41 15.46
CA VAL A 18 -6.57 -4.18 15.04
C VAL A 18 -5.11 -4.30 15.50
N GLU A 19 -4.32 -4.99 14.69
CA GLU A 19 -2.86 -5.02 14.87
C GLU A 19 -2.24 -3.96 13.98
N ASP A 20 -1.66 -2.94 14.61
CA ASP A 20 -0.90 -1.91 13.92
C ASP A 20 0.59 -2.23 14.02
N HIS A 21 1.24 -2.47 12.88
CA HIS A 21 2.67 -2.72 12.83
C HIS A 21 3.26 -2.37 11.46
N VAL A 22 4.45 -1.74 11.45
CA VAL A 22 5.28 -1.67 10.25
C VAL A 22 6.54 -2.49 10.51
N PHE A 23 6.79 -3.49 9.67
CA PHE A 23 8.02 -4.26 9.77
C PHE A 23 9.22 -3.38 9.39
N PRO A 24 10.36 -3.45 10.10
CA PRO A 24 11.53 -2.61 9.83
C PRO A 24 12.24 -2.97 8.51
N ARG A 25 11.98 -4.17 7.97
CA ARG A 25 12.55 -4.68 6.73
C ARG A 25 11.48 -5.38 5.93
N TRP A 26 11.34 -5.01 4.66
CA TRP A 26 10.31 -5.51 3.74
C TRP A 26 10.89 -6.43 2.67
N HIS A 27 12.21 -6.57 2.59
CA HIS A 27 12.84 -7.37 1.56
C HIS A 27 13.98 -8.23 2.10
N TYR A 28 14.18 -9.35 1.42
CA TYR A 28 15.31 -10.24 1.64
C TYR A 28 15.67 -10.93 0.33
N ARG A 29 16.92 -10.77 -0.10
CA ARG A 29 17.43 -11.30 -1.37
C ARG A 29 16.54 -10.83 -2.54
N ARG A 30 15.81 -11.75 -3.15
CA ARG A 30 14.93 -11.49 -4.31
C ARG A 30 13.44 -11.55 -3.96
N ILE A 31 13.10 -11.41 -2.68
CA ILE A 31 11.72 -11.39 -2.17
C ILE A 31 11.44 -10.03 -1.53
N LEU A 32 10.31 -9.43 -1.86
CA LEU A 32 9.78 -8.20 -1.27
C LEU A 32 8.34 -8.44 -0.79
N THR A 33 8.02 -8.00 0.42
CA THR A 33 6.67 -7.92 0.97
C THR A 33 6.09 -6.53 0.72
N ALA A 34 4.79 -6.43 0.46
CA ALA A 34 4.06 -5.17 0.29
C ALA A 34 2.65 -5.27 0.87
N GLY A 35 2.02 -4.12 1.15
CA GLY A 35 0.69 -4.10 1.77
C GLY A 35 0.72 -4.65 3.19
N ASP A 36 -0.32 -5.38 3.58
CA ASP A 36 -0.49 -5.94 4.94
C ASP A 36 0.65 -6.90 5.35
N ALA A 37 1.36 -7.47 4.38
CA ALA A 37 2.54 -8.30 4.65
C ALA A 37 3.77 -7.50 5.12
N ALA A 38 3.83 -6.20 4.80
CA ALA A 38 4.93 -5.31 5.16
C ALA A 38 4.53 -4.29 6.25
N HIS A 39 3.27 -3.89 6.24
CA HIS A 39 2.70 -2.95 7.19
C HIS A 39 1.21 -3.24 7.39
N LYS A 40 0.82 -3.56 8.61
CA LYS A 40 -0.56 -3.76 8.99
C LYS A 40 -1.06 -2.46 9.62
N ALA A 41 -2.08 -1.89 9.00
CA ALA A 41 -2.70 -0.63 9.41
C ALA A 41 -4.20 -0.87 9.61
N HIS A 42 -4.87 0.05 10.28
CA HIS A 42 -6.27 -0.13 10.63
C HIS A 42 -7.14 -0.19 9.37
N THR A 43 -8.05 -1.17 9.34
CA THR A 43 -8.90 -1.47 8.18
C THR A 43 -9.86 -0.34 7.77
N ILE A 44 -10.13 0.62 8.66
CA ILE A 44 -11.09 1.71 8.45
C ILE A 44 -10.74 2.55 7.21
N SER A 45 -9.46 2.69 6.94
CA SER A 45 -8.93 3.58 5.92
C SER A 45 -8.50 2.82 4.66
N ALA A 46 -8.71 1.49 4.61
CA ALA A 46 -8.40 0.58 3.50
C ALA A 46 -6.94 0.72 2.99
N HIS A 47 -5.99 1.02 3.89
CA HIS A 47 -4.60 1.28 3.53
C HIS A 47 -3.82 0.06 3.04
N GLY A 48 -4.28 -1.16 3.29
CA GLY A 48 -3.61 -2.38 2.84
C GLY A 48 -3.45 -2.43 1.32
N GLY A 49 -4.57 -2.44 0.60
CA GLY A 49 -4.58 -2.49 -0.87
C GLY A 49 -3.96 -1.26 -1.53
N ASN A 50 -4.30 -0.06 -1.05
CA ASN A 50 -3.71 1.19 -1.56
C ASN A 50 -2.19 1.23 -1.33
N GLY A 51 -1.75 0.78 -0.15
CA GLY A 51 -0.34 0.67 0.21
C GLY A 51 0.40 -0.28 -0.72
N ALA A 52 -0.17 -1.45 -0.98
CA ALA A 52 0.38 -2.44 -1.91
C ALA A 52 0.55 -1.86 -3.32
N MET A 53 -0.50 -1.27 -3.89
CA MET A 53 -0.46 -0.68 -5.24
C MET A 53 0.61 0.41 -5.36
N LYS A 54 0.72 1.28 -4.35
CA LYS A 54 1.72 2.35 -4.33
C LYS A 54 3.15 1.81 -4.24
N THR A 55 3.37 0.79 -3.41
CA THR A 55 4.67 0.14 -3.31
C THR A 55 5.02 -0.56 -4.62
N SER A 56 4.06 -1.20 -5.29
CA SER A 56 4.24 -1.77 -6.62
C SER A 56 4.60 -0.72 -7.67
N ALA A 57 3.97 0.46 -7.66
CA ALA A 57 4.29 1.53 -8.61
C ALA A 57 5.74 2.01 -8.47
N VAL A 58 6.20 2.27 -7.24
CA VAL A 58 7.59 2.66 -6.98
C VAL A 58 8.55 1.55 -7.39
N LEU A 59 8.25 0.30 -7.03
CA LEU A 59 9.06 -0.85 -7.39
C LEU A 59 9.23 -1.00 -8.90
N VAL A 60 8.14 -0.89 -9.66
CA VAL A 60 8.17 -1.01 -11.13
C VAL A 60 9.02 0.09 -11.74
N ASN A 61 8.91 1.33 -11.24
CA ASN A 61 9.72 2.44 -11.75
C ASN A 61 11.21 2.24 -11.48
N ALA A 62 11.57 1.83 -10.25
CA ALA A 62 12.95 1.54 -9.88
C ALA A 62 13.54 0.39 -10.71
N LEU A 63 12.78 -0.70 -10.86
CA LEU A 63 13.16 -1.84 -11.70
C LEU A 63 13.37 -1.43 -13.15
N ARG A 64 12.45 -0.64 -13.70
CA ARG A 64 12.51 -0.20 -15.10
C ARG A 64 13.71 0.70 -15.37
N ARG A 65 14.07 1.59 -14.44
CA ARG A 65 15.30 2.41 -14.56
C ARG A 65 16.53 1.52 -14.62
N LYS A 66 16.69 0.58 -13.68
CA LYS A 66 17.81 -0.36 -13.66
C LYS A 66 17.88 -1.24 -14.91
N LEU A 67 16.74 -1.69 -15.43
CA LEU A 67 16.68 -2.48 -16.66
C LEU A 67 17.07 -1.69 -17.92
N LYS A 68 16.77 -0.38 -17.98
CA LYS A 68 17.19 0.48 -19.10
C LYS A 68 18.72 0.67 -19.13
N ASP A 69 19.35 0.71 -17.97
CA ASP A 69 20.81 0.88 -17.84
C ASP A 69 21.57 -0.44 -18.04
N THR A 70 20.86 -1.57 -18.01
CA THR A 70 21.43 -2.92 -18.16
C THR A 70 21.39 -3.34 -19.63
N SER A 71 22.46 -3.98 -20.13
CA SER A 71 22.45 -4.53 -21.48
C SER A 71 21.40 -5.63 -21.62
N HIS A 72 20.84 -5.79 -22.83
CA HIS A 72 19.68 -6.66 -23.09
C HIS A 72 19.85 -8.12 -22.61
N ASP A 73 21.09 -8.62 -22.56
CA ASP A 73 21.39 -10.00 -22.15
C ASP A 73 21.93 -10.12 -20.72
N ALA A 74 22.18 -9.01 -20.04
CA ALA A 74 22.68 -9.02 -18.66
C ALA A 74 21.53 -9.18 -17.66
N LYS A 75 21.74 -10.07 -16.69
CA LYS A 75 20.80 -10.29 -15.59
C LYS A 75 21.12 -9.36 -14.42
N LEU A 76 20.08 -8.82 -13.79
CA LEU A 76 20.23 -8.09 -12.52
C LEU A 76 20.83 -8.99 -11.45
N THR A 77 21.86 -8.49 -10.79
CA THR A 77 22.51 -9.20 -9.68
C THR A 77 21.63 -9.18 -8.43
N GLU A 78 21.98 -9.99 -7.42
CA GLU A 78 21.28 -9.93 -6.13
C GLU A 78 21.45 -8.55 -5.47
N SER A 79 22.59 -7.89 -5.65
CA SER A 79 22.83 -6.52 -5.17
C SER A 79 21.90 -5.52 -5.87
N ASP A 80 21.77 -5.58 -7.20
CA ASP A 80 20.88 -4.68 -7.93
C ASP A 80 19.43 -4.81 -7.46
N ILE A 81 18.97 -6.05 -7.26
CA ILE A 81 17.62 -6.32 -6.75
C ILE A 81 17.45 -5.82 -5.32
N SER A 82 18.46 -6.01 -4.47
CA SER A 82 18.45 -5.49 -3.09
C SER A 82 18.36 -3.96 -3.07
N ASP A 83 19.10 -3.28 -3.94
CA ASP A 83 19.07 -1.81 -4.05
C ASP A 83 17.71 -1.31 -4.53
N ILE A 84 17.12 -1.96 -5.55
CA ILE A 84 15.77 -1.65 -6.05
C ILE A 84 14.72 -1.81 -4.93
N PHE A 85 14.82 -2.88 -4.14
CA PHE A 85 13.89 -3.12 -3.05
C PHE A 85 14.09 -2.17 -1.87
N ALA A 86 15.32 -1.81 -1.55
CA ALA A 86 15.63 -0.80 -0.54
C ALA A 86 15.03 0.54 -0.93
N GLU A 87 15.17 0.96 -2.18
CA GLU A 87 14.56 2.20 -2.69
C GLU A 87 13.02 2.18 -2.55
N ALA A 88 12.38 1.07 -2.94
CA ALA A 88 10.93 0.92 -2.81
C ALA A 88 10.46 0.97 -1.36
N GLN A 89 11.22 0.37 -0.42
CA GLN A 89 10.95 0.46 1.01
C GLN A 89 11.13 1.89 1.52
N GLU A 90 12.26 2.54 1.25
CA GLU A 90 12.57 3.89 1.74
C GLU A 90 11.54 4.92 1.29
N ALA A 91 11.11 4.86 0.02
CA ALA A 91 10.09 5.74 -0.53
C ALA A 91 8.71 5.61 0.15
N ARG A 92 8.44 4.49 0.82
CA ARG A 92 7.12 4.13 1.35
C ARG A 92 7.08 4.00 2.87
N PHE A 93 8.21 3.71 3.52
CA PHE A 93 8.29 3.42 4.95
C PHE A 93 7.72 4.55 5.81
N GLY A 94 8.15 5.79 5.57
CA GLY A 94 7.63 6.95 6.31
C GLY A 94 6.12 7.15 6.15
N ARG A 95 5.56 6.81 4.97
CA ARG A 95 4.11 6.87 4.73
C ARG A 95 3.36 5.73 5.41
N ALA A 96 3.95 4.54 5.50
CA ALA A 96 3.38 3.40 6.23
C ALA A 96 3.30 3.70 7.74
N ILE A 97 4.35 4.28 8.31
CA ILE A 97 4.36 4.74 9.71
C ILE A 97 3.31 5.82 9.94
N ALA A 98 3.24 6.82 9.06
CA ALA A 98 2.25 7.89 9.16
C ALA A 98 0.81 7.35 9.08
N ALA A 99 0.54 6.31 8.29
CA ALA A 99 -0.77 5.68 8.21
C ALA A 99 -1.20 5.10 9.56
N ILE A 100 -0.31 4.37 10.26
CA ILE A 100 -0.59 3.86 11.61
C ILE A 100 -0.90 4.99 12.59
N VAL A 101 -0.10 6.06 12.57
CA VAL A 101 -0.33 7.20 13.46
C VAL A 101 -1.71 7.80 13.21
N VAL A 102 -2.07 8.01 11.94
CA VAL A 102 -3.37 8.56 11.58
C VAL A 102 -4.50 7.64 12.00
N ASP A 103 -4.35 6.34 11.81
CA ASP A 103 -5.32 5.32 12.21
C ASP A 103 -5.52 5.27 13.75
N TYR A 104 -4.46 5.46 14.53
CA TYR A 104 -4.56 5.54 16.00
C TYR A 104 -5.40 6.75 16.47
N PHE A 105 -5.31 7.88 15.76
CA PHE A 105 -6.09 9.08 16.08
C PHE A 105 -7.49 9.07 15.45
N PHE A 106 -7.72 8.24 14.44
CA PHE A 106 -8.92 8.22 13.59
C PHE A 106 -10.27 8.06 14.31
N PRO A 107 -10.40 7.18 15.32
CA PRO A 107 -11.66 7.01 16.04
C PRO A 107 -12.17 8.31 16.69
N ARG A 108 -11.31 9.32 16.83
CA ARG A 108 -11.63 10.62 17.46
C ARG A 108 -12.14 11.68 16.49
N TYR A 109 -12.02 11.52 15.16
CA TYR A 109 -12.18 12.62 14.20
C TYR A 109 -13.27 12.45 13.12
N GLY A 110 -14.06 11.37 13.15
CA GLY A 110 -15.28 11.22 12.36
C GLY A 110 -15.11 10.96 10.84
N GLN A 111 -16.15 10.46 10.18
CA GLN A 111 -16.08 9.90 8.81
C GLN A 111 -15.65 10.89 7.70
N ARG A 112 -15.89 12.20 7.84
CA ARG A 112 -15.46 13.20 6.84
C ARG A 112 -13.94 13.33 6.72
N MET A 113 -13.23 13.22 7.85
CA MET A 113 -11.77 13.27 7.87
C MET A 113 -11.16 12.04 7.19
N ILE A 114 -11.84 10.90 7.29
CA ILE A 114 -11.45 9.63 6.65
C ILE A 114 -11.42 9.77 5.14
N PHE A 115 -12.53 10.22 4.56
CA PHE A 115 -12.60 10.47 3.12
C PHE A 115 -11.57 11.50 2.66
N SER A 116 -11.40 12.59 3.40
CA SER A 116 -10.39 13.61 3.06
C SER A 116 -8.97 13.04 3.03
N LEU A 117 -8.63 12.19 4.01
CA LEU A 117 -7.31 11.54 4.07
C LEU A 117 -7.13 10.57 2.90
N ILE A 118 -8.13 9.72 2.62
CA ILE A 118 -8.07 8.77 1.51
C ILE A 118 -7.87 9.52 0.19
N VAL A 119 -8.63 10.59 -0.04
CA VAL A 119 -8.50 11.43 -1.24
C VAL A 119 -7.12 12.06 -1.33
N LYS A 120 -6.62 12.70 -0.27
CA LYS A 120 -5.31 13.37 -0.25
C LYS A 120 -4.15 12.39 -0.44
N THR A 121 -4.18 11.25 0.26
CA THR A 121 -3.15 10.21 0.13
C THR A 121 -3.19 9.53 -1.24
N THR A 122 -4.33 9.49 -1.90
CA THR A 122 -4.48 8.92 -3.24
C THR A 122 -4.12 9.94 -4.33
N ALA A 123 -4.35 11.23 -4.12
CA ALA A 123 -4.02 12.30 -5.08
C ALA A 123 -2.51 12.42 -5.35
N GLY A 124 -1.68 12.29 -4.31
CA GLY A 124 -0.21 12.28 -4.44
C GLY A 124 0.40 10.88 -4.53
N ALA A 125 -0.35 9.88 -4.99
CA ALA A 125 0.14 8.51 -5.09
C ALA A 125 1.18 8.37 -6.22
N PRO A 126 2.25 7.57 -6.03
CA PRO A 126 3.16 7.24 -7.12
C PRO A 126 2.40 6.55 -8.26
N THR A 127 2.75 6.92 -9.49
CA THR A 127 2.25 6.35 -10.74
C THR A 127 3.35 5.54 -11.40
N ILE A 128 2.98 4.56 -12.22
CA ILE A 128 3.96 3.85 -13.04
C ILE A 128 4.35 4.75 -14.21
N ASP A 129 5.64 4.97 -14.40
CA ASP A 129 6.17 5.83 -15.46
C ASP A 129 5.80 5.27 -16.85
N ASP A 130 5.49 6.17 -17.77
CA ASP A 130 5.08 5.87 -19.16
C ASP A 130 3.79 5.05 -19.31
N ILE A 131 3.02 4.88 -18.23
CA ILE A 131 1.62 4.42 -18.31
C ILE A 131 0.70 5.64 -18.23
N PRO A 132 -0.16 5.89 -19.25
CA PRO A 132 -1.08 7.01 -19.22
C PRO A 132 -2.06 6.85 -18.06
N VAL A 133 -2.11 7.87 -17.20
CA VAL A 133 -3.08 7.94 -16.11
C VAL A 133 -4.26 8.76 -16.59
N LEU A 134 -5.47 8.21 -16.47
CA LEU A 134 -6.71 8.94 -16.75
C LEU A 134 -6.70 10.26 -15.97
N THR A 135 -6.94 11.37 -16.68
CA THR A 135 -7.08 12.69 -16.09
C THR A 135 -8.18 12.63 -15.03
N ARG A 136 -7.80 12.83 -13.76
CA ARG A 136 -8.78 12.88 -12.68
C ARG A 136 -9.73 14.03 -12.98
N HIS A 137 -11.02 13.72 -13.05
CA HIS A 137 -12.04 14.77 -13.00
C HIS A 137 -11.95 15.35 -11.58
N VAL A 138 -11.42 16.57 -11.47
CA VAL A 138 -11.33 17.34 -10.23
C VAL A 138 -12.62 18.09 -10.04
#